data_AF-A6L2B6-F1
#
_entry.id   AF-A6L2B6-F1
#
_cell.length_a   1.000
_cell.length_b   1.000
_cell.length_c   1.000
_cell.angle_alpha   90.00
_cell.angle_beta   90.00
_cell.angle_gamma   90.00
#
_symmetry.space_group_name_H-M   'P 1'
#
loop_
_entity.id
_entity.type
_entity.pdbx_description
1 polymer ?
#
loop_
_entity_poly.entity_id
_entity_poly.type
_entity_poly.pdbx_seq_one_letter_code
_entity_poly.pdbx_strand_id
1 'polypeptide(L)'
;MEKVYDGWPIPQHWTVEGMALEGPKMKKIGEYYYFLNAQGGTAGAPTSHMAVVARSKSVDGPWENSPCNPLIHTYSGEEQWWSKGHASLVDTPDGRWWAVYHAYEKDYLTLGRQTLLEPIEITEDGWLKAPLEKKVEEEIPSPLSLNGAADRHARLDEFRIGFDWKFYKRYQPRRVRVEGDTLVLQAQGGNPAESSPMMFVTGAHKYEISARIECDSAAVAGLILYYNDRFYVGTGCDRHNRHKWRRGKYRGRSGQGDYTALWLKLRNEDHVVTGYYSYDGKKWMKETFGMEISGYNHNTLDDFQSVLPGLFVYGKGKAQFTDFQYKELE
;
A
#
# COMPACT_ATOMS: atom_id res chain seq x y z
N MET A 1 7.08 -34.56 9.83
CA MET A 1 7.24 -33.17 10.29
C MET A 1 7.21 -33.19 11.80
N GLU A 2 8.16 -32.53 12.43
CA GLU A 2 8.24 -32.37 13.88
C GLU A 2 7.90 -30.92 14.22
N LYS A 3 7.15 -30.71 15.30
CA LYS A 3 6.84 -29.36 15.79
C LYS A 3 7.93 -28.94 16.76
N VAL A 4 8.66 -27.87 16.45
CA VAL A 4 9.79 -27.40 17.26
C VAL A 4 9.47 -26.15 18.10
N TYR A 5 8.38 -25.44 17.81
CA TYR A 5 8.02 -24.20 18.50
C TYR A 5 6.50 -24.00 18.53
N ASP A 6 5.96 -23.61 19.70
CA ASP A 6 4.54 -23.35 19.91
C ASP A 6 4.13 -21.88 19.72
N GLY A 7 5.10 -20.97 19.63
CA GLY A 7 4.85 -19.53 19.73
C GLY A 7 5.04 -19.00 21.16
N TRP A 8 4.86 -17.70 21.33
CA TRP A 8 4.81 -17.08 22.65
C TRP A 8 3.38 -17.14 23.20
N PRO A 9 3.15 -17.51 24.46
CA PRO A 9 1.81 -17.59 25.03
C PRO A 9 1.17 -16.19 25.16
N ILE A 10 0.28 -15.84 24.23
CA ILE A 10 -0.45 -14.56 24.25
C ILE A 10 -1.28 -14.47 25.54
N PRO A 11 -1.20 -13.37 26.31
CA PRO A 11 -2.02 -13.20 27.50
C PRO A 11 -3.51 -13.27 27.16
N GLN A 12 -4.28 -14.08 27.90
CA GLN A 12 -5.69 -14.34 27.59
C GLN A 12 -6.58 -13.08 27.58
N HIS A 13 -6.19 -12.04 28.32
CA HIS A 13 -6.91 -10.77 28.39
C HIS A 13 -6.62 -9.84 27.21
N TRP A 14 -5.69 -10.19 26.32
CA TRP A 14 -5.41 -9.42 25.11
C TRP A 14 -6.41 -9.76 24.01
N THR A 15 -6.96 -8.73 23.38
CA THR A 15 -7.87 -8.88 22.24
C THR A 15 -7.04 -9.00 20.96
N VAL A 16 -7.06 -10.19 20.36
CA VAL A 16 -6.37 -10.51 19.11
C VAL A 16 -7.32 -11.20 18.13
N GLU A 17 -6.98 -11.23 16.84
CA GLU A 17 -7.69 -11.98 15.79
C GLU A 17 -7.64 -13.49 16.05
N GLY A 18 -6.47 -13.99 16.47
CA GLY A 18 -6.21 -15.39 16.78
C GLY A 18 -4.71 -15.65 16.93
N MET A 19 -4.29 -16.89 17.21
CA MET A 19 -2.85 -17.18 17.40
C MET A 19 -2.01 -16.80 16.18
N ALA A 20 -2.43 -17.21 14.98
CA ALA A 20 -1.83 -16.85 13.69
C ALA A 20 -0.28 -16.81 13.70
N LEU A 21 0.36 -17.86 14.21
CA LEU A 21 1.82 -17.95 14.25
C LEU A 21 2.35 -18.03 12.81
N GLU A 22 3.04 -16.98 12.37
CA GLU A 22 3.42 -16.80 10.97
C GLU A 22 4.77 -16.09 10.81
N GLY A 23 5.20 -15.95 9.55
CA GLY A 23 6.38 -15.18 9.18
C GLY A 23 7.64 -15.57 9.96
N PRO A 24 8.05 -16.85 9.99
CA PRO A 24 9.28 -17.27 10.65
C PRO A 24 10.51 -16.63 10.01
N LYS A 25 11.36 -15.96 10.80
CA LYS A 25 12.71 -15.53 10.39
C LYS A 25 13.72 -15.93 11.45
N MET A 26 14.90 -16.37 11.01
CA MET A 26 15.97 -16.75 11.91
C MET A 26 17.20 -15.89 11.65
N LYS A 27 17.85 -15.43 12.72
CA LYS A 27 19.12 -14.69 12.66
C LYS A 27 20.05 -15.22 13.74
N LYS A 28 21.30 -15.52 13.38
CA LYS A 28 22.33 -15.89 14.35
C LYS A 28 23.04 -14.63 14.85
N ILE A 29 23.07 -14.43 16.17
CA ILE A 29 23.78 -13.33 16.82
C ILE A 29 24.56 -13.92 18.00
N GLY A 30 25.89 -13.84 17.94
CA GLY A 30 26.77 -14.51 18.91
C GLY A 30 26.54 -16.03 18.92
N GLU A 31 26.28 -16.59 20.11
CA GLU A 31 26.06 -18.03 20.30
C GLU A 31 24.62 -18.48 20.02
N TYR A 32 23.67 -17.54 19.88
CA TYR A 32 22.25 -17.86 19.76
C TYR A 32 21.74 -17.68 18.33
N TYR A 33 20.84 -18.57 17.94
CA TYR A 33 19.85 -18.32 16.91
C TYR A 33 18.66 -17.62 17.56
N TYR A 34 18.21 -16.50 16.97
CA TYR A 34 16.99 -15.80 17.34
C TYR A 34 15.94 -16.13 16.30
N PHE A 35 14.77 -16.57 16.77
CA PHE A 35 13.65 -16.98 15.95
C PHE A 35 12.51 -15.99 16.12
N LEU A 36 12.35 -15.13 15.12
CA LEU A 36 11.31 -14.12 15.05
C LEU A 36 10.08 -14.71 14.37
N ASN A 37 8.92 -14.50 14.98
CA ASN A 37 7.64 -14.87 14.42
C ASN A 37 6.65 -13.72 14.62
N ALA A 38 5.67 -13.61 13.72
CA ALA A 38 4.48 -12.81 13.98
C ALA A 38 3.40 -13.69 14.62
N GLN A 39 2.55 -13.10 15.44
CA GLN A 39 1.38 -13.78 16.00
C GLN A 39 0.27 -12.77 16.32
N GLY A 40 -0.90 -13.26 16.72
CA GLY A 40 -2.08 -12.44 17.06
C GLY A 40 -2.96 -12.08 15.86
N GLY A 41 -2.44 -12.19 14.63
CA GLY A 41 -3.16 -11.87 13.40
C GLY A 41 -3.23 -10.37 13.12
N THR A 42 -3.32 -10.01 11.84
CA THR A 42 -3.17 -8.65 11.34
C THR A 42 -4.50 -7.92 11.20
N ALA A 43 -5.62 -8.65 11.05
CA ALA A 43 -6.95 -8.14 10.74
C ALA A 43 -7.88 -8.07 11.97
N GLY A 44 -7.31 -8.08 13.17
CA GLY A 44 -8.05 -7.97 14.43
C GLY A 44 -8.20 -6.54 14.94
N ALA A 45 -8.33 -6.41 16.26
CA ALA A 45 -8.29 -5.13 16.96
C ALA A 45 -6.98 -4.35 16.67
N PRO A 46 -6.93 -3.03 16.93
CA PRO A 46 -5.70 -2.24 16.78
C PRO A 46 -4.46 -2.84 17.48
N THR A 47 -4.68 -3.55 18.58
CA THR A 47 -3.66 -4.21 19.40
C THR A 47 -3.51 -5.69 19.06
N SER A 48 -3.92 -6.14 17.87
CA SER A 48 -4.01 -7.57 17.58
C SER A 48 -2.66 -8.19 17.26
N HIS A 49 -1.87 -7.53 16.41
CA HIS A 49 -0.67 -8.10 15.84
C HIS A 49 0.56 -7.84 16.72
N MET A 50 1.55 -8.73 16.64
CA MET A 50 2.82 -8.56 17.35
C MET A 50 3.95 -9.32 16.65
N ALA A 51 5.19 -8.90 16.90
CA ALA A 51 6.37 -9.71 16.63
C ALA A 51 6.96 -10.24 17.95
N VAL A 52 7.25 -11.53 18.00
CA VAL A 52 7.84 -12.20 19.16
C VAL A 52 9.15 -12.85 18.79
N VAL A 53 9.99 -13.06 19.80
CA VAL A 53 11.31 -13.66 19.66
C VAL A 53 11.46 -14.81 20.64
N ALA A 54 12.00 -15.92 20.15
CA ALA A 54 12.62 -16.95 20.96
C ALA A 54 14.08 -17.10 20.58
N ARG A 55 14.91 -17.72 21.43
CA ARG A 55 16.30 -18.04 21.08
C ARG A 55 16.67 -19.48 21.42
N SER A 56 17.69 -19.99 20.75
CA SER A 56 18.28 -21.29 21.03
C SER A 56 19.74 -21.35 20.59
N LYS A 57 20.54 -22.24 21.17
CA LYS A 57 21.90 -22.54 20.68
C LYS A 57 21.90 -23.50 19.49
N SER A 58 20.75 -24.09 19.14
CA SER A 58 20.54 -24.97 17.99
C SER A 58 19.39 -24.46 17.11
N VAL A 59 19.46 -24.71 15.80
CA VAL A 59 18.36 -24.37 14.87
C VAL A 59 17.12 -25.23 15.07
N ASP A 60 17.27 -26.38 15.74
CA ASP A 60 16.16 -27.30 16.05
C ASP A 60 15.52 -27.02 17.42
N GLY A 61 16.05 -26.04 18.15
CA GLY A 61 15.65 -25.76 19.53
C GLY A 61 16.41 -26.61 20.57
N PRO A 62 15.90 -26.72 21.81
CA PRO A 62 14.64 -26.13 22.28
C PRO A 62 14.68 -24.60 22.22
N TRP A 63 13.54 -23.99 21.95
CA TRP A 63 13.39 -22.55 21.82
C TRP A 63 12.90 -21.95 23.14
N GLU A 64 13.66 -20.99 23.67
CA GLU A 64 13.29 -20.23 24.86
C GLU A 64 12.69 -18.89 24.44
N ASN A 65 11.47 -18.58 24.88
CA ASN A 65 10.81 -17.31 24.58
C ASN A 65 11.48 -16.14 25.33
N SER A 66 11.62 -15.01 24.66
CA SER A 66 12.15 -13.78 25.26
C SER A 66 11.26 -13.32 26.43
N PRO A 67 11.84 -12.95 27.59
CA PRO A 67 11.11 -12.30 28.67
C PRO A 67 10.67 -10.87 28.29
N CYS A 68 11.23 -10.30 27.21
CA CYS A 68 10.86 -9.00 26.68
C CYS A 68 9.75 -9.06 25.61
N ASN A 69 9.13 -10.22 25.40
CA ASN A 69 8.05 -10.34 24.41
C ASN A 69 6.78 -9.56 24.84
N PRO A 70 6.03 -9.02 23.87
CA PRO A 70 6.37 -8.97 22.43
C PRO A 70 7.47 -7.95 22.13
N LEU A 71 8.32 -8.25 21.13
CA LEU A 71 9.37 -7.33 20.70
C LEU A 71 8.79 -6.06 20.08
N ILE A 72 7.78 -6.22 19.22
CA ILE A 72 7.08 -5.11 18.55
C ILE A 72 5.58 -5.32 18.75
N HIS A 73 4.89 -4.29 19.22
CA HIS A 73 3.45 -4.36 19.48
C HIS A 73 2.80 -2.97 19.58
N THR A 74 1.50 -2.92 19.29
CA THR A 74 0.62 -1.78 19.61
C THR A 74 -0.12 -2.11 20.91
N TYR A 75 0.01 -1.26 21.93
CA TYR A 75 -0.60 -1.46 23.25
C TYR A 75 -1.93 -0.73 23.41
N SER A 76 -2.20 0.31 22.61
CA SER A 76 -3.45 1.08 22.67
C SER A 76 -3.99 1.41 21.28
N GLY A 77 -5.33 1.40 21.13
CA GLY A 77 -6.02 1.90 19.95
C GLY A 77 -5.86 3.41 19.74
N GLU A 78 -5.32 4.13 20.72
CA GLU A 78 -5.01 5.55 20.58
C GLU A 78 -3.67 5.83 19.90
N GLU A 79 -2.80 4.82 19.77
CA GLU A 79 -1.53 4.97 19.05
C GLU A 79 -1.76 5.24 17.56
N GLN A 80 -0.83 5.99 16.95
CA GLN A 80 -0.87 6.29 15.52
C GLN A 80 -0.71 5.03 14.65
N TRP A 81 -0.04 4.01 15.16
CA TRP A 81 0.32 2.80 14.41
C TRP A 81 -0.31 1.56 15.03
N TRP A 82 -1.20 0.92 14.29
CA TRP A 82 -1.97 -0.25 14.68
C TRP A 82 -1.42 -1.54 14.07
N SER A 83 -1.69 -2.66 14.73
CA SER A 83 -1.32 -4.01 14.28
C SER A 83 0.16 -4.09 13.87
N LYS A 84 1.05 -3.47 14.67
CA LYS A 84 2.50 -3.55 14.47
C LYS A 84 2.97 -5.00 14.61
N GLY A 85 3.76 -5.49 13.66
CA GLY A 85 4.38 -6.81 13.77
C GLY A 85 4.96 -7.31 12.45
N HIS A 86 5.11 -8.63 12.35
CA HIS A 86 5.79 -9.27 11.21
C HIS A 86 7.26 -8.84 11.03
N ALA A 87 7.94 -8.51 12.14
CA ALA A 87 9.27 -7.91 12.11
C ALA A 87 10.37 -8.81 11.53
N SER A 88 11.39 -8.19 10.95
CA SER A 88 12.65 -8.79 10.53
C SER A 88 13.81 -7.95 11.05
N LEU A 89 14.89 -8.60 11.50
CA LEU A 89 16.08 -7.90 12.00
C LEU A 89 17.03 -7.53 10.88
N VAL A 90 17.60 -6.34 10.99
CA VAL A 90 18.71 -5.87 10.16
C VAL A 90 19.74 -5.18 11.03
N ASP A 91 21.01 -5.41 10.74
CA ASP A 91 22.15 -4.75 11.36
C ASP A 91 22.76 -3.71 10.42
N THR A 92 23.28 -2.64 11.02
CA THR A 92 24.11 -1.65 10.34
C THR A 92 25.57 -2.12 10.27
N PRO A 93 26.42 -1.53 9.40
CA PRO A 93 27.84 -1.87 9.32
C PRO A 93 28.62 -1.70 10.64
N ASP A 94 28.15 -0.83 11.55
CA ASP A 94 28.72 -0.64 12.90
C ASP A 94 28.08 -1.54 13.96
N GLY A 95 27.23 -2.50 13.56
CA GLY A 95 26.71 -3.56 14.42
C GLY A 95 25.49 -3.18 15.27
N ARG A 96 24.86 -2.02 15.03
CA ARG A 96 23.59 -1.66 15.70
C ARG A 96 22.43 -2.40 15.04
N TRP A 97 21.50 -2.88 15.86
CA TRP A 97 20.36 -3.65 15.39
C TRP A 97 19.12 -2.79 15.23
N TRP A 98 18.30 -3.20 14.26
CA TRP A 98 17.03 -2.59 13.94
C TRP A 98 16.00 -3.66 13.56
N ALA A 99 14.73 -3.35 13.76
CA ALA A 99 13.61 -4.14 13.31
C ALA A 99 12.86 -3.39 12.20
N VAL A 100 12.79 -4.00 11.02
CA VAL A 100 11.87 -3.57 9.95
C VAL A 100 10.61 -4.37 10.08
N TYR A 101 9.46 -3.71 10.13
CA TYR A 101 8.18 -4.37 10.36
C TYR A 101 7.05 -3.59 9.68
N HIS A 102 5.82 -4.12 9.71
CA HIS A 102 4.68 -3.40 9.16
C HIS A 102 3.63 -3.01 10.20
N ALA A 103 2.87 -1.97 9.92
CA ALA A 103 1.73 -1.53 10.69
C ALA A 103 0.67 -0.88 9.78
N TYR A 104 -0.51 -0.62 10.30
CA TYR A 104 -1.48 0.29 9.70
C TYR A 104 -1.44 1.63 10.41
N GLU A 105 -1.62 2.71 9.67
CA GLU A 105 -1.82 4.02 10.27
C GLU A 105 -3.27 4.15 10.73
N LYS A 106 -3.47 4.60 11.97
CA LYS A 106 -4.78 4.90 12.55
C LYS A 106 -5.55 5.83 11.61
N ASP A 107 -6.83 5.52 11.42
CA ASP A 107 -7.76 6.20 10.49
C ASP A 107 -7.43 6.04 8.99
N TYR A 108 -6.24 5.57 8.61
CA TYR A 108 -5.77 5.45 7.21
C TYR A 108 -5.45 4.01 6.81
N LEU A 109 -6.25 3.03 7.26
CA LEU A 109 -6.10 1.62 6.84
C LEU A 109 -6.21 1.45 5.31
N THR A 110 -6.79 2.44 4.61
CA THR A 110 -6.84 2.51 3.14
C THR A 110 -5.46 2.58 2.49
N LEU A 111 -4.43 3.05 3.19
CA LEU A 111 -3.03 3.03 2.72
C LEU A 111 -2.40 1.63 2.78
N GLY A 112 -3.11 0.66 3.37
CA GLY A 112 -2.60 -0.68 3.60
C GLY A 112 -1.50 -0.72 4.65
N ARG A 113 -0.75 -1.83 4.65
CA ARG A 113 0.38 -2.03 5.57
C ARG A 113 1.56 -1.16 5.14
N GLN A 114 1.99 -0.27 6.03
CA GLN A 114 3.13 0.59 5.85
C GLN A 114 4.35 -0.01 6.56
N THR A 115 5.54 0.24 6.00
CA THR A 115 6.80 -0.27 6.56
C THR A 115 7.37 0.73 7.55
N LEU A 116 7.68 0.27 8.75
CA LEU A 116 8.28 1.04 9.83
C LEU A 116 9.63 0.42 10.23
N LEU A 117 10.43 1.21 10.95
CA LEU A 117 11.77 0.87 11.37
C LEU A 117 12.00 1.37 12.80
N GLU A 118 12.48 0.50 13.68
CA GLU A 118 12.86 0.85 15.06
C GLU A 118 14.22 0.26 15.43
N PRO A 119 15.01 0.96 16.27
CA PRO A 119 16.26 0.41 16.80
C PRO A 119 15.95 -0.72 17.78
N ILE A 120 16.84 -1.72 17.85
CA ILE A 120 16.74 -2.87 18.76
C ILE A 120 18.00 -2.93 19.61
N GLU A 121 17.80 -3.06 20.92
CA GLU A 121 18.85 -3.26 21.90
C GLU A 121 19.06 -4.75 22.17
N ILE A 122 20.31 -5.12 22.43
CA ILE A 122 20.66 -6.43 22.97
C ILE A 122 20.99 -6.22 24.44
N THR A 123 20.23 -6.85 25.33
CA THR A 123 20.47 -6.82 26.78
C THR A 123 21.77 -7.54 27.13
N GLU A 124 22.30 -7.32 28.34
CA GLU A 124 23.54 -7.96 28.80
C GLU A 124 23.47 -9.49 28.77
N ASP A 125 22.30 -10.06 29.04
CA ASP A 125 22.04 -11.51 28.97
C ASP A 125 21.63 -11.99 27.57
N GLY A 126 21.68 -11.12 26.56
CA GLY A 126 21.54 -11.44 25.14
C GLY A 126 20.09 -11.53 24.65
N TRP A 127 19.14 -10.80 25.21
CA TRP A 127 17.78 -10.71 24.66
C TRP A 127 17.60 -9.48 23.78
N LEU A 128 16.73 -9.60 22.79
CA LEU A 128 16.34 -8.48 21.95
C LEU A 128 15.22 -7.71 22.64
N LYS A 129 15.36 -6.38 22.67
CA LYS A 129 14.39 -5.47 23.26
C LYS A 129 14.22 -4.24 22.35
N ALA A 130 12.99 -3.87 22.06
CA ALA A 130 12.68 -2.59 21.44
C ALA A 130 12.60 -1.49 22.51
N PRO A 131 13.00 -0.24 22.21
CA PRO A 131 12.84 0.87 23.13
C PRO A 131 11.39 1.36 23.10
N LEU A 132 10.54 0.68 23.86
CA LEU A 132 9.09 0.93 23.97
C LEU A 132 8.71 2.27 24.61
N GLU A 133 9.68 3.07 25.07
CA GLU A 133 9.43 4.34 25.75
C GLU A 133 9.17 5.49 24.78
N LYS A 134 9.64 5.37 23.54
CA LYS A 134 9.39 6.37 22.49
C LYS A 134 8.24 5.93 21.61
N LYS A 135 7.40 6.88 21.23
CA LYS A 135 6.40 6.60 20.22
C LYS A 135 7.06 6.46 18.86
N VAL A 136 6.48 5.62 18.01
CA VAL A 136 7.07 5.25 16.71
C VAL A 136 7.07 6.42 15.73
N GLU A 137 6.12 7.35 15.89
CA GLU A 137 6.06 8.59 15.13
C GLU A 137 7.12 9.62 15.53
N GLU A 138 7.83 9.42 16.64
CA GLU A 138 8.92 10.31 17.02
C GLU A 138 10.11 10.12 16.08
N GLU A 139 10.72 11.23 15.67
CA GLU A 139 11.91 11.18 14.85
C GLU A 139 13.05 10.45 15.57
N ILE A 140 13.64 9.49 14.86
CA ILE A 140 14.80 8.74 15.32
C ILE A 140 16.05 9.13 14.50
N PRO A 141 17.24 9.16 15.11
CA PRO A 141 18.47 9.41 14.37
C PRO A 141 18.65 8.38 13.25
N SER A 142 18.95 8.84 12.05
CA SER A 142 19.25 7.94 10.94
C SER A 142 20.43 7.02 11.32
N PRO A 143 20.34 5.70 11.09
CA PRO A 143 21.46 4.80 11.35
C PRO A 143 22.69 5.10 10.50
N LEU A 144 22.49 5.68 9.31
CA LEU A 144 23.53 5.94 8.32
C LEU A 144 23.41 7.37 7.79
N SER A 145 24.54 7.96 7.40
CA SER A 145 24.53 9.20 6.61
C SER A 145 24.00 8.90 5.22
N LEU A 146 22.84 9.46 4.88
CA LEU A 146 22.22 9.31 3.57
C LEU A 146 22.66 10.46 2.66
N ASN A 147 23.13 10.14 1.45
CA ASN A 147 23.42 11.15 0.43
C ASN A 147 22.12 11.54 -0.28
N GLY A 148 21.44 12.57 0.24
CA GLY A 148 20.19 13.09 -0.30
C GLY A 148 18.94 12.33 0.15
N ALA A 149 17.79 13.00 0.04
CA ALA A 149 16.49 12.37 0.28
C ALA A 149 16.05 11.62 -0.97
N ALA A 150 15.74 10.33 -0.83
CA ALA A 150 15.06 9.58 -1.88
C ALA A 150 13.59 9.98 -1.88
N ASP A 151 13.19 10.80 -2.84
CA ASP A 151 11.77 11.08 -3.08
C ASP A 151 11.20 10.01 -4.02
N ARG A 152 10.30 9.17 -3.49
CA ARG A 152 9.64 8.10 -4.24
C ARG A 152 8.61 8.63 -5.25
N HIS A 153 8.14 9.85 -5.07
CA HIS A 153 7.09 10.47 -5.89
C HIS A 153 7.66 11.29 -7.03
N ALA A 154 8.92 11.71 -6.95
CA ALA A 154 9.61 12.61 -7.88
C ALA A 154 9.60 12.19 -9.36
N ARG A 155 9.30 10.91 -9.67
CA ARG A 155 9.31 10.36 -11.04
C ARG A 155 8.05 9.57 -11.38
N LEU A 156 6.94 9.85 -10.70
CA LEU A 156 5.67 9.16 -10.96
C LEU A 156 5.06 9.55 -12.33
N ASP A 157 5.48 10.67 -12.89
CA ASP A 157 5.17 11.15 -14.24
C ASP A 157 5.96 10.48 -15.37
N GLU A 158 7.07 9.80 -15.07
CA GLU A 158 7.93 9.15 -16.08
C GLU A 158 7.47 7.74 -16.52
N PHE A 159 6.31 7.25 -16.07
CA PHE A 159 5.79 5.90 -16.39
C PHE A 159 6.82 4.77 -16.31
N ARG A 160 7.62 4.71 -15.23
CA ARG A 160 8.67 3.69 -15.05
C ARG A 160 8.07 2.32 -14.71
N ILE A 161 7.75 1.54 -15.75
CA ILE A 161 7.06 0.25 -15.63
C ILE A 161 7.93 -0.78 -14.90
N GLY A 162 7.34 -1.42 -13.88
CA GLY A 162 8.03 -2.40 -13.03
C GLY A 162 8.74 -1.78 -11.82
N PHE A 163 9.02 -0.48 -11.86
CA PHE A 163 9.55 0.29 -10.73
C PHE A 163 8.40 0.88 -9.92
N ASP A 164 7.79 1.95 -10.42
CA ASP A 164 6.67 2.63 -9.73
C ASP A 164 5.32 2.09 -10.23
N TRP A 165 5.20 1.97 -11.56
CA TRP A 165 3.96 1.58 -12.22
C TRP A 165 3.88 0.06 -12.44
N LYS A 166 2.84 -0.56 -11.90
CA LYS A 166 2.65 -2.03 -11.93
C LYS A 166 1.21 -2.40 -12.25
N PHE A 167 1.05 -3.52 -12.94
CA PHE A 167 -0.27 -4.09 -13.22
C PHE A 167 -0.85 -4.79 -11.99
N TYR A 168 -2.16 -4.68 -11.79
CA TYR A 168 -2.88 -5.51 -10.82
C TYR A 168 -2.78 -7.01 -11.19
N LYS A 169 -2.51 -7.86 -10.19
CA LYS A 169 -2.37 -9.33 -10.22
C LYS A 169 -1.24 -9.88 -11.11
N ARG A 170 -1.18 -9.54 -12.40
CA ARG A 170 -0.25 -10.16 -13.36
C ARG A 170 0.47 -9.13 -14.20
N TYR A 171 1.78 -9.28 -14.34
CA TYR A 171 2.60 -8.51 -15.28
C TYR A 171 2.19 -8.77 -16.73
N GLN A 172 1.90 -7.70 -17.49
CA GLN A 172 1.38 -7.77 -18.85
C GLN A 172 2.14 -6.85 -19.82
N PRO A 173 3.42 -7.17 -20.11
CA PRO A 173 4.32 -6.28 -20.86
C PRO A 173 3.83 -5.97 -22.27
N ARG A 174 3.08 -6.88 -22.90
CA ARG A 174 2.58 -6.70 -24.27
C ARG A 174 1.48 -5.64 -24.39
N ARG A 175 0.87 -5.24 -23.27
CA ARG A 175 -0.21 -4.25 -23.26
C ARG A 175 0.27 -2.84 -23.05
N VAL A 176 1.52 -2.64 -22.65
CA VAL A 176 2.04 -1.33 -22.30
C VAL A 176 3.27 -1.00 -23.13
N ARG A 177 3.34 0.25 -23.60
CA ARG A 177 4.53 0.81 -24.21
C ARG A 177 4.66 2.26 -23.76
N VAL A 178 5.90 2.69 -23.47
CA VAL A 178 6.22 4.08 -23.19
C VAL A 178 6.99 4.63 -24.39
N GLU A 179 6.52 5.73 -24.97
CA GLU A 179 7.12 6.42 -26.11
C GLU A 179 7.33 7.89 -25.72
N GLY A 180 8.55 8.24 -25.29
CA GLY A 180 8.79 9.56 -24.69
C GLY A 180 8.03 9.71 -23.37
N ASP A 181 7.20 10.74 -23.28
CA ASP A 181 6.30 11.05 -22.16
C ASP A 181 4.90 10.40 -22.30
N THR A 182 4.69 9.61 -23.35
CA THR A 182 3.39 9.01 -23.67
C THR A 182 3.33 7.56 -23.24
N LEU A 183 2.32 7.22 -22.43
CA LEU A 183 1.97 5.83 -22.14
C LEU A 183 0.88 5.35 -23.10
N VAL A 184 1.20 4.31 -23.87
CA VAL A 184 0.23 3.60 -24.71
C VAL A 184 -0.21 2.33 -23.98
N LEU A 185 -1.51 2.20 -23.70
CA LEU A 185 -2.08 1.07 -22.98
C LEU A 185 -3.20 0.39 -23.78
N GLN A 186 -3.01 -0.90 -24.06
CA GLN A 186 -3.99 -1.74 -24.75
C GLN A 186 -5.14 -2.12 -23.81
N ALA A 187 -6.36 -2.04 -24.33
CA ALA A 187 -7.58 -2.41 -23.62
C ALA A 187 -7.59 -3.89 -23.21
N GLN A 188 -8.20 -4.17 -22.05
CA GLN A 188 -8.56 -5.52 -21.63
C GLN A 188 -9.88 -5.52 -20.86
N GLY A 189 -10.65 -6.60 -20.99
CA GLY A 189 -11.88 -6.79 -20.23
C GLY A 189 -13.02 -5.87 -20.65
N GLY A 190 -14.17 -6.03 -20.00
CA GLY A 190 -15.39 -5.27 -20.29
C GLY A 190 -15.61 -4.07 -19.36
N ASN A 191 -14.80 -3.91 -18.32
CA ASN A 191 -14.93 -2.84 -17.32
C ASN A 191 -13.59 -2.64 -16.58
N PRO A 192 -13.45 -1.61 -15.71
CA PRO A 192 -12.20 -1.35 -15.01
C PRO A 192 -11.70 -2.51 -14.12
N ALA A 193 -12.60 -3.30 -13.51
CA ALA A 193 -12.23 -4.45 -12.67
C ALA A 193 -11.46 -5.52 -13.46
N GLU A 194 -11.89 -5.76 -14.70
CA GLU A 194 -11.31 -6.76 -15.60
C GLU A 194 -10.09 -6.23 -16.39
N SER A 195 -9.87 -4.91 -16.33
CA SER A 195 -8.85 -4.23 -17.14
C SER A 195 -7.41 -4.54 -16.71
N SER A 196 -7.21 -5.10 -15.51
CA SER A 196 -5.91 -5.14 -14.84
C SER A 196 -5.27 -3.74 -14.86
N PRO A 197 -5.77 -2.78 -14.05
CA PRO A 197 -5.30 -1.41 -14.09
C PRO A 197 -3.79 -1.33 -13.79
N MET A 198 -3.16 -0.29 -14.32
CA MET A 198 -1.78 0.08 -14.01
C MET A 198 -1.79 1.09 -12.88
N MET A 199 -1.09 0.80 -11.79
CA MET A 199 -1.19 1.56 -10.54
C MET A 199 0.19 1.80 -9.94
N PHE A 200 0.26 2.74 -9.01
CA PHE A 200 1.46 3.03 -8.22
C PHE A 200 1.08 3.30 -6.76
N VAL A 201 2.07 3.29 -5.87
CA VAL A 201 1.87 3.53 -4.43
C VAL A 201 2.11 5.01 -4.12
N THR A 202 1.15 5.67 -3.47
CA THR A 202 1.32 7.03 -2.94
C THR A 202 1.79 6.99 -1.49
N GLY A 203 0.98 6.42 -0.60
CA GLY A 203 1.17 6.57 0.85
C GLY A 203 0.79 7.96 1.38
N ALA A 204 0.18 8.81 0.56
CA ALA A 204 -0.22 10.18 0.93
C ALA A 204 -1.71 10.24 1.30
N HIS A 205 -2.07 11.02 2.32
CA HIS A 205 -3.46 11.23 2.76
C HIS A 205 -4.27 12.07 1.77
N LYS A 206 -3.63 13.08 1.17
CA LYS A 206 -4.26 13.99 0.21
C LYS A 206 -3.43 14.13 -1.06
N TYR A 207 -4.04 13.88 -2.21
CA TYR A 207 -3.36 13.98 -3.49
C TYR A 207 -4.36 14.11 -4.65
N GLU A 208 -3.87 14.56 -5.80
CA GLU A 208 -4.57 14.44 -7.07
C GLU A 208 -3.70 13.77 -8.14
N ILE A 209 -4.38 13.06 -9.03
CA ILE A 209 -3.80 12.56 -10.28
C ILE A 209 -4.58 13.13 -11.46
N SER A 210 -3.90 13.51 -12.52
CA SER A 210 -4.53 13.90 -13.78
C SER A 210 -3.77 13.37 -14.99
N ALA A 211 -4.46 13.22 -16.11
CA ALA A 211 -3.86 12.89 -17.39
C ALA A 211 -4.73 13.41 -18.53
N ARG A 212 -4.10 13.72 -19.65
CA ARG A 212 -4.75 13.86 -20.95
C ARG A 212 -4.87 12.48 -21.60
N ILE A 213 -6.08 12.13 -22.02
CA ILE A 213 -6.43 10.79 -22.49
C ILE A 213 -6.98 10.88 -23.92
N GLU A 214 -6.39 10.11 -24.82
CA GLU A 214 -6.90 9.87 -26.18
C GLU A 214 -7.29 8.41 -26.34
N CYS A 215 -8.52 8.15 -26.78
CA CYS A 215 -9.06 6.80 -26.95
C CYS A 215 -9.20 6.44 -28.43
N ASP A 216 -8.86 5.21 -28.78
CA ASP A 216 -9.39 4.57 -29.98
C ASP A 216 -10.92 4.47 -29.90
N SER A 217 -11.61 4.36 -31.05
CA SER A 217 -13.07 4.47 -31.14
C SER A 217 -13.87 3.45 -30.32
N ALA A 218 -13.25 2.35 -29.89
CA ALA A 218 -13.90 1.28 -29.12
C ALA A 218 -13.32 1.09 -27.71
N ALA A 219 -12.40 1.97 -27.28
CA ALA A 219 -11.77 1.91 -25.98
C ALA A 219 -12.45 2.88 -25.01
N VAL A 220 -12.53 2.47 -23.74
CA VAL A 220 -12.82 3.37 -22.63
C VAL A 220 -11.60 3.38 -21.72
N ALA A 221 -11.09 4.57 -21.42
CA ALA A 221 -9.90 4.76 -20.61
C ALA A 221 -10.12 5.79 -19.52
N GLY A 222 -9.32 5.74 -18.47
CA GLY A 222 -9.53 6.67 -17.36
C GLY A 222 -8.56 6.51 -16.20
N LEU A 223 -8.89 7.26 -15.14
CA LEU A 223 -8.21 7.26 -13.87
C LEU A 223 -9.02 6.47 -12.84
N ILE A 224 -8.33 5.81 -11.91
CA ILE A 224 -8.97 4.97 -10.89
C ILE A 224 -8.25 5.07 -9.56
N LEU A 225 -9.02 5.05 -8.47
CA LEU A 225 -8.55 4.67 -7.13
C LEU A 225 -9.10 3.27 -6.86
N TYR A 226 -8.20 2.29 -6.78
CA TYR A 226 -8.52 0.88 -6.85
C TYR A 226 -8.05 0.14 -5.61
N TYR A 227 -8.98 -0.53 -4.93
CA TYR A 227 -8.66 -1.44 -3.83
C TYR A 227 -8.61 -2.88 -4.34
N ASN A 228 -9.69 -3.34 -4.95
CA ASN A 228 -9.79 -4.64 -5.61
C ASN A 228 -10.82 -4.60 -6.76
N ASP A 229 -11.07 -5.75 -7.38
CA ASP A 229 -11.98 -5.87 -8.54
C ASP A 229 -13.46 -5.61 -8.20
N ARG A 230 -13.81 -5.44 -6.93
CA ARG A 230 -15.17 -5.13 -6.47
C ARG A 230 -15.31 -3.70 -5.95
N PHE A 231 -14.23 -3.11 -5.45
CA PHE A 231 -14.24 -1.83 -4.76
C PHE A 231 -13.21 -0.87 -5.35
N TYR A 232 -13.71 0.07 -6.13
CA TYR A 232 -12.95 1.16 -6.74
C TYR A 232 -13.85 2.36 -7.05
N VAL A 233 -13.20 3.51 -7.21
CA VAL A 233 -13.79 4.76 -7.70
C VAL A 233 -13.03 5.21 -8.93
N GLY A 234 -13.72 5.62 -9.98
CA GLY A 234 -13.05 5.98 -11.23
C GLY A 234 -13.82 6.98 -12.06
N THR A 235 -13.09 7.69 -12.90
CA THR A 235 -13.59 8.56 -13.97
C THR A 235 -12.89 8.18 -15.27
N GLY A 236 -13.61 8.17 -16.38
CA GLY A 236 -13.08 7.75 -17.68
C GLY A 236 -13.77 8.44 -18.84
N CYS A 237 -13.30 8.17 -20.06
CA CYS A 237 -13.91 8.66 -21.29
C CYS A 237 -13.78 7.66 -22.45
N ASP A 238 -14.77 7.68 -23.33
CA ASP A 238 -14.64 7.31 -24.74
C ASP A 238 -14.55 8.60 -25.59
N ARG A 239 -14.67 8.51 -26.92
CA ARG A 239 -14.61 9.69 -27.82
C ARG A 239 -15.79 10.66 -27.68
N HIS A 240 -16.87 10.22 -27.04
CA HIS A 240 -18.16 10.89 -27.04
C HIS A 240 -18.64 11.25 -25.62
N ASN A 241 -18.25 10.43 -24.64
CA ASN A 241 -18.86 10.35 -23.33
C ASN A 241 -17.81 10.23 -22.25
N ARG A 242 -18.04 10.93 -21.14
CA ARG A 242 -17.37 10.66 -19.87
C ARG A 242 -18.13 9.58 -19.11
N HIS A 243 -17.42 8.80 -18.33
CA HIS A 243 -17.92 7.65 -17.58
C HIS A 243 -17.49 7.75 -16.12
N LYS A 244 -18.31 7.21 -15.21
CA LYS A 244 -18.03 7.23 -13.78
C LYS A 244 -18.35 5.91 -13.09
N TRP A 245 -17.52 5.54 -12.12
CA TRP A 245 -17.68 4.35 -11.28
C TRP A 245 -17.60 4.71 -9.81
N ARG A 246 -18.48 4.10 -9.01
CA ARG A 246 -18.49 4.23 -7.54
C ARG A 246 -18.85 2.90 -6.91
N ARG A 247 -18.07 2.43 -5.93
CA ARG A 247 -18.21 1.09 -5.33
C ARG A 247 -18.08 -0.03 -6.36
N GLY A 248 -17.14 0.13 -7.29
CA GLY A 248 -16.94 -0.78 -8.41
C GLY A 248 -18.10 -0.89 -9.41
N LYS A 249 -19.16 -0.08 -9.24
CA LYS A 249 -20.35 -0.10 -10.11
C LYS A 249 -20.35 1.09 -11.05
N TYR A 250 -20.67 0.84 -12.31
CA TYR A 250 -20.90 1.88 -13.31
C TYR A 250 -22.07 2.78 -12.90
N ARG A 251 -21.90 4.10 -13.01
CA ARG A 251 -22.88 5.12 -12.60
C ARG A 251 -23.36 6.00 -13.75
N GLY A 252 -23.19 5.52 -14.98
CA GLY A 252 -23.65 6.18 -16.18
C GLY A 252 -22.58 7.05 -16.83
N ARG A 253 -23.02 7.74 -17.88
CA ARG A 253 -22.21 8.59 -18.73
C ARG A 253 -22.78 10.00 -18.86
N SER A 254 -21.92 10.97 -19.15
CA SER A 254 -22.27 12.37 -19.37
C SER A 254 -21.46 12.96 -20.51
N GLY A 255 -22.05 13.94 -21.22
CA GLY A 255 -21.47 14.53 -22.43
C GLY A 255 -21.94 13.85 -23.72
N GLN A 256 -22.05 14.64 -24.78
CA GLN A 256 -22.29 14.23 -26.17
C GLN A 256 -21.46 15.14 -27.09
N GLY A 257 -20.16 15.24 -26.82
CA GLY A 257 -19.24 16.04 -27.62
C GLY A 257 -18.33 15.11 -28.41
N ASP A 258 -17.93 15.49 -29.63
CA ASP A 258 -16.90 14.78 -30.37
C ASP A 258 -15.55 15.41 -30.04
N TYR A 259 -14.82 14.81 -29.10
CA TYR A 259 -13.50 15.29 -28.68
C TYR A 259 -12.44 14.24 -28.99
N THR A 260 -11.28 14.70 -29.44
CA THR A 260 -10.14 13.84 -29.74
C THR A 260 -9.42 13.42 -28.46
N ALA A 261 -9.41 14.29 -27.45
CA ALA A 261 -8.77 14.09 -26.17
C ALA A 261 -9.57 14.72 -25.04
N LEU A 262 -9.39 14.21 -23.82
CA LEU A 262 -9.96 14.79 -22.62
C LEU A 262 -8.95 14.74 -21.47
N TRP A 263 -8.87 15.80 -20.67
CA TRP A 263 -8.15 15.77 -19.41
C TRP A 263 -9.10 15.29 -18.33
N LEU A 264 -8.68 14.26 -17.60
CA LEU A 264 -9.37 13.78 -16.41
C LEU A 264 -8.50 14.03 -15.19
N LYS A 265 -9.16 14.20 -14.04
CA LYS A 265 -8.50 14.30 -12.74
C LYS A 265 -9.31 13.57 -11.68
N LEU A 266 -8.63 12.83 -10.83
CA LEU A 266 -9.16 12.34 -9.56
C LEU A 266 -8.40 13.00 -8.43
N ARG A 267 -9.14 13.39 -7.40
CA ARG A 267 -8.59 13.94 -6.17
C ARG A 267 -9.07 13.11 -4.99
N ASN A 268 -8.15 12.77 -4.09
CA ASN A 268 -8.41 12.21 -2.78
C ASN A 268 -8.01 13.25 -1.73
N GLU A 269 -8.94 13.64 -0.87
CA GLU A 269 -8.68 14.47 0.32
C GLU A 269 -9.28 13.70 1.51
N ASP A 270 -8.44 13.10 2.36
CA ASP A 270 -8.85 12.42 3.59
C ASP A 270 -10.00 11.41 3.37
N HIS A 271 -9.81 10.50 2.41
CA HIS A 271 -10.78 9.49 1.94
C HIS A 271 -11.96 10.01 1.12
N VAL A 272 -12.05 11.31 0.83
CA VAL A 272 -13.09 11.85 -0.05
C VAL A 272 -12.56 11.96 -1.47
N VAL A 273 -13.05 11.07 -2.33
CA VAL A 273 -12.69 11.02 -3.75
C VAL A 273 -13.65 11.88 -4.58
N THR A 274 -13.10 12.79 -5.37
CA THR A 274 -13.84 13.62 -6.33
C THR A 274 -13.22 13.56 -7.73
N GLY A 275 -14.05 13.73 -8.76
CA GLY A 275 -13.62 13.74 -10.15
C GLY A 275 -13.73 15.12 -10.78
N TYR A 276 -12.85 15.40 -11.74
CA TYR A 276 -12.89 16.60 -12.56
C TYR A 276 -12.53 16.25 -14.01
N TYR A 277 -12.93 17.12 -14.93
CA TYR A 277 -12.59 17.01 -16.34
C TYR A 277 -12.28 18.39 -16.94
N SER A 278 -11.53 18.40 -18.03
CA SER A 278 -11.23 19.59 -18.82
C SER A 278 -11.09 19.24 -20.30
N TYR A 279 -11.55 20.15 -21.17
CA TYR A 279 -11.42 20.02 -22.62
C TYR A 279 -10.16 20.70 -23.16
N ASP A 280 -9.50 21.55 -22.36
CA ASP A 280 -8.36 22.37 -22.77
C ASP A 280 -7.14 22.24 -21.84
N GLY A 281 -7.23 21.40 -20.80
CA GLY A 281 -6.23 21.23 -19.75
C GLY A 281 -6.11 22.40 -18.78
N LYS A 282 -6.88 23.49 -18.97
CA LYS A 282 -6.77 24.75 -18.22
C LYS A 282 -8.00 24.97 -17.34
N LYS A 283 -9.19 24.93 -17.94
CA LYS A 283 -10.46 25.12 -17.22
C LYS A 283 -10.99 23.77 -16.76
N TRP A 284 -11.01 23.59 -15.45
CA TRP A 284 -11.49 22.36 -14.82
C TRP A 284 -12.95 22.49 -14.38
N MET A 285 -13.74 21.45 -14.69
CA MET A 285 -15.12 21.30 -14.26
C MET A 285 -15.21 20.11 -13.31
N LYS A 286 -15.89 20.30 -12.18
CA LYS A 286 -16.14 19.21 -11.22
C LYS A 286 -17.18 18.24 -11.79
N GLU A 287 -16.92 16.95 -11.63
CA GLU A 287 -17.91 15.92 -11.90
C GLU A 287 -19.04 15.95 -10.86
N THR A 288 -20.19 15.41 -11.24
CA THR A 288 -21.38 15.35 -10.36
C THR A 288 -21.30 14.22 -9.33
N PHE A 289 -20.10 13.78 -8.95
CA PHE A 289 -19.91 12.73 -7.96
C PHE A 289 -18.84 13.09 -6.93
N GLY A 290 -19.03 12.54 -5.74
CA GLY A 290 -18.04 12.34 -4.70
C GLY A 290 -18.25 10.98 -4.05
N MET A 291 -17.23 10.45 -3.41
CA MET A 291 -17.32 9.21 -2.66
C MET A 291 -16.33 9.18 -1.49
N GLU A 292 -16.84 8.87 -0.30
CA GLU A 292 -16.06 8.55 0.88
C GLU A 292 -15.61 7.07 0.80
N ILE A 293 -14.32 6.79 1.08
CA ILE A 293 -13.69 5.48 0.86
C ILE A 293 -12.93 4.92 2.08
N SER A 294 -13.07 5.46 3.29
CA SER A 294 -12.36 4.96 4.50
C SER A 294 -12.61 3.48 4.77
N GLY A 295 -13.79 2.97 4.40
CA GLY A 295 -14.11 1.54 4.45
C GLY A 295 -13.38 0.67 3.42
N TYR A 296 -12.50 1.22 2.57
CA TYR A 296 -11.75 0.45 1.58
C TYR A 296 -10.47 -0.13 2.20
N ASN A 297 -10.66 -1.06 3.13
CA ASN A 297 -9.60 -1.68 3.90
C ASN A 297 -9.91 -3.14 4.22
N HIS A 298 -8.87 -3.87 4.62
CA HIS A 298 -8.90 -5.31 4.84
C HIS A 298 -9.90 -5.78 5.90
N ASN A 299 -10.14 -4.97 6.95
CA ASN A 299 -11.11 -5.31 8.00
C ASN A 299 -12.57 -5.21 7.51
N THR A 300 -12.81 -4.46 6.43
CA THR A 300 -14.15 -4.25 5.88
C THR A 300 -14.41 -5.11 4.64
N LEU A 301 -13.39 -5.28 3.80
CA LEU A 301 -13.54 -5.81 2.44
C LEU A 301 -12.72 -7.07 2.16
N ASP A 302 -12.06 -7.61 3.18
CA ASP A 302 -10.97 -8.59 3.03
C ASP A 302 -9.86 -8.03 2.13
N ASP A 303 -8.98 -8.92 1.67
CA ASP A 303 -7.77 -8.63 0.90
C ASP A 303 -6.75 -7.75 1.67
N PHE A 304 -5.48 -8.15 1.71
CA PHE A 304 -4.43 -7.34 2.35
C PHE A 304 -3.85 -6.28 1.40
N GLN A 305 -4.72 -5.46 0.81
CA GLN A 305 -4.41 -4.44 -0.21
C GLN A 305 -4.41 -3.02 0.37
N SER A 306 -4.01 -2.07 -0.47
CA SER A 306 -4.19 -0.64 -0.27
C SER A 306 -4.97 -0.04 -1.44
N VAL A 307 -5.55 1.14 -1.25
CA VAL A 307 -6.18 1.91 -2.32
C VAL A 307 -5.07 2.56 -3.13
N LEU A 308 -4.91 2.11 -4.37
CA LEU A 308 -3.86 2.61 -5.27
C LEU A 308 -4.47 3.46 -6.39
N PRO A 309 -3.92 4.66 -6.67
CA PRO A 309 -4.25 5.39 -7.88
C PRO A 309 -3.66 4.72 -9.11
N GLY A 310 -4.31 4.92 -10.25
CA GLY A 310 -3.83 4.36 -11.49
C GLY A 310 -4.65 4.73 -12.72
N LEU A 311 -4.33 4.00 -13.79
CA LEU A 311 -4.89 4.13 -15.12
C LEU A 311 -5.54 2.81 -15.53
N PHE A 312 -6.65 2.88 -16.25
CA PHE A 312 -7.30 1.71 -16.83
C PHE A 312 -7.65 1.94 -18.29
N VAL A 313 -7.70 0.84 -19.06
CA VAL A 313 -8.27 0.80 -20.41
C VAL A 313 -9.03 -0.52 -20.57
N TYR A 314 -10.31 -0.46 -20.93
CA TYR A 314 -11.14 -1.63 -21.23
C TYR A 314 -11.85 -1.47 -22.58
N GLY A 315 -12.47 -2.55 -23.06
CA GLY A 315 -13.13 -2.58 -24.37
C GLY A 315 -12.19 -3.10 -25.46
N LYS A 316 -12.13 -2.43 -26.61
CA LYS A 316 -11.30 -2.83 -27.75
C LYS A 316 -10.39 -1.67 -28.19
N GLY A 317 -9.18 -1.99 -28.68
CA GLY A 317 -8.19 -0.99 -29.08
C GLY A 317 -7.31 -0.55 -27.92
N LYS A 318 -6.78 0.67 -27.98
CA LYS A 318 -5.86 1.23 -26.98
C LYS A 318 -6.24 2.66 -26.62
N ALA A 319 -5.59 3.17 -25.58
CA ALA A 319 -5.60 4.58 -25.25
C ALA A 319 -4.17 5.09 -25.03
N GLN A 320 -4.00 6.40 -25.21
CA GLN A 320 -2.76 7.11 -24.93
C GLN A 320 -2.98 8.03 -23.73
N PHE A 321 -2.02 8.04 -22.82
CA PHE A 321 -1.97 8.95 -21.68
C PHE A 321 -0.74 9.84 -21.84
N THR A 322 -0.97 11.15 -21.80
CA THR A 322 0.06 12.20 -21.87
C THR A 322 -0.21 13.22 -20.76
N ASP A 323 0.76 14.07 -20.43
CA ASP A 323 0.59 15.11 -19.40
C ASP A 323 0.05 14.52 -18.08
N PHE A 324 0.62 13.37 -17.68
CA PHE A 324 0.27 12.77 -16.40
C PHE A 324 0.90 13.60 -15.29
N GLN A 325 0.11 13.92 -14.28
CA GLN A 325 0.56 14.66 -13.11
C GLN A 325 0.09 13.95 -11.86
N TYR A 326 1.01 13.80 -10.90
CA TYR A 326 0.73 13.47 -9.51
C TYR A 326 1.08 14.68 -8.66
N LYS A 327 0.20 15.05 -7.72
CA LYS A 327 0.43 16.16 -6.81
C LYS A 327 -0.10 15.84 -5.43
N GLU A 328 0.76 15.88 -4.43
CA GLU A 328 0.34 15.92 -3.02
C GLU A 328 -0.30 17.26 -2.68
N LEU A 329 -1.30 17.23 -1.79
CA LEU A 329 -2.03 18.40 -1.34
C LEU A 329 -1.72 18.66 0.12
N GLU A 330 -1.80 19.94 0.52
CA GLU A 330 -1.62 20.39 1.91
C GLU A 330 -2.77 19.96 2.83
#